data_AF-A0A0G2DYQ3-F1
#
_entry.id   AF-A0A0G2DYQ3-F1
#
_cell.length_a   1.000
_cell.length_b   1.000
_cell.length_c   1.000
_cell.angle_alpha   90.00
_cell.angle_beta   90.00
_cell.angle_gamma   90.00
#
_symmetry.space_group_name_H-M   'P 1'
#
loop_
_entity.id
_entity.type
_entity.pdbx_description
1 polymer ?
#
loop_
_entity_poly.entity_id
_entity_poly.type
_entity_poly.pdbx_seq_one_letter_code
_entity_poly.pdbx_strand_id
1 'polypeptide(L)'
;MSILKSLVLGALALLQFTHAYPAPEQSLEARKLYSLDAASGLEKRTLFNVDAISNEDQKKALKTAQKEAVEVAALVLDKMDDKKYEDYLPAWFGDDKGHRDKVRNVFKNFVGSNDDDEGAEVLGNVIVHDDDYNKADDGTPFCSVVKDGKTGTAYYMKRDDKPGMHYCPKFFTRKSKDDYIKDKCASIAQHINTDTIGRAFQAANVLHEFMHYPEVGKKATGHLVRDPAYGAYSSYVLKNTDKSKTILNADSYVYYAMHIWLTETCGRDFSYPRNESDN
;
A
#
# COMPACT_ATOMS: atom_id res chain seq x y z
N MET A 1 -56.80 -29.10 -45.41
CA MET A 1 -57.71 -28.35 -44.51
C MET A 1 -56.92 -28.11 -43.22
N SER A 2 -56.65 -26.93 -42.66
CA SER A 2 -56.99 -25.51 -42.82
C SER A 2 -55.86 -24.76 -42.07
N ILE A 3 -55.08 -23.84 -42.66
CA ILE A 3 -55.29 -22.38 -42.78
C ILE A 3 -55.49 -21.62 -41.43
N LEU A 4 -54.45 -20.85 -41.09
CA LEU A 4 -54.33 -19.46 -40.58
C LEU A 4 -55.06 -18.90 -39.32
N LYS A 5 -54.29 -18.00 -38.67
CA LYS A 5 -54.63 -16.70 -38.02
C LYS A 5 -55.22 -16.72 -36.60
N SER A 6 -54.57 -16.02 -35.66
CA SER A 6 -54.93 -14.62 -35.37
C SER A 6 -53.91 -13.90 -34.46
N LEU A 7 -53.48 -12.72 -34.93
CA LEU A 7 -52.99 -11.60 -34.13
C LEU A 7 -54.20 -10.90 -33.47
N VAL A 8 -54.06 -10.42 -32.24
CA VAL A 8 -54.83 -9.27 -31.72
C VAL A 8 -53.92 -8.43 -30.82
N LEU A 9 -53.79 -7.17 -31.19
CA LEU A 9 -53.24 -6.04 -30.42
C LEU A 9 -54.10 -5.73 -29.18
N GLY A 10 -53.47 -5.19 -28.14
CA GLY A 10 -54.16 -4.42 -27.10
C GLY A 10 -53.19 -3.48 -26.39
N ALA A 11 -53.25 -2.19 -26.74
CA ALA A 11 -52.48 -1.11 -26.14
C ALA A 11 -53.35 -0.25 -25.20
N LEU A 12 -52.68 0.44 -24.27
CA LEU A 12 -53.07 1.63 -23.47
C LEU A 12 -53.97 1.50 -22.23
N ALA A 13 -53.41 1.88 -21.07
CA ALA A 13 -53.79 3.05 -20.24
C ALA A 13 -52.93 3.04 -18.94
N LEU A 14 -51.86 3.83 -18.79
CA LEU A 14 -51.79 5.20 -18.23
C LEU A 14 -52.60 5.48 -16.94
N LEU A 15 -51.84 5.81 -15.90
CA LEU A 15 -52.06 6.80 -14.82
C LEU A 15 -53.04 6.47 -13.69
N GLN A 16 -52.47 6.14 -12.52
CA GLN A 16 -52.83 6.80 -11.26
C GLN A 16 -51.56 7.17 -10.47
N PHE A 17 -51.34 8.46 -10.30
CA PHE A 17 -50.34 9.05 -9.38
C PHE A 17 -50.98 9.34 -8.02
N THR A 18 -50.11 9.62 -7.04
CA THR A 18 -50.32 10.20 -5.69
C THR A 18 -50.65 9.15 -4.62
N HIS A 19 -49.81 8.88 -3.63
CA HIS A 19 -49.18 9.81 -2.68
C HIS A 19 -47.78 9.32 -2.28
N ALA A 20 -46.73 9.96 -2.80
CA ALA A 20 -45.40 9.86 -2.21
C ALA A 20 -45.21 11.07 -1.27
N TYR A 21 -44.95 10.78 0.00
CA TYR A 21 -44.49 11.79 0.96
C TYR A 21 -43.21 12.46 0.43
N PRO A 22 -43.02 13.77 0.64
CA PRO A 22 -41.83 14.46 0.20
C PRO A 22 -40.65 13.97 1.04
N ALA A 23 -39.71 13.26 0.41
CA ALA A 23 -38.41 13.03 1.00
C ALA A 23 -37.70 14.38 1.14
N PRO A 24 -37.09 14.69 2.30
CA PRO A 24 -36.37 15.93 2.51
C PRO A 24 -35.25 16.06 1.49
N GLU A 25 -35.02 17.29 1.02
CA GLU A 25 -34.01 17.68 0.04
C GLU A 25 -32.68 16.94 0.29
N GLN A 26 -32.42 15.92 -0.52
CA GLN A 26 -31.07 15.44 -0.69
C GLN A 26 -30.31 16.59 -1.35
N SER A 27 -29.39 17.16 -0.57
CA SER A 27 -28.51 18.23 -0.99
C SER A 27 -27.92 17.93 -2.36
N LEU A 28 -27.73 18.99 -3.15
CA LEU A 28 -27.10 19.03 -4.47
C LEU A 28 -25.73 18.32 -4.57
N GLU A 29 -25.19 17.79 -3.47
CA GLU A 29 -23.93 17.04 -3.43
C GLU A 29 -24.05 15.59 -3.91
N ALA A 30 -25.21 14.93 -3.74
CA ALA A 30 -25.36 13.53 -4.18
C ALA A 30 -25.36 13.36 -5.72
N ARG A 31 -25.68 14.43 -6.46
CA ARG A 31 -25.64 14.42 -7.94
C ARG A 31 -24.25 14.68 -8.54
N LYS A 32 -23.25 15.10 -7.74
CA LYS A 32 -21.85 15.21 -8.20
C LYS A 32 -21.16 13.85 -8.36
N LEU A 33 -21.68 12.77 -7.77
CA LEU A 33 -21.08 11.45 -7.86
C LEU A 33 -21.34 10.71 -9.19
N TYR A 34 -22.28 11.18 -10.01
CA TYR A 34 -22.67 10.52 -11.26
C TYR A 34 -22.70 11.43 -12.51
N SER A 35 -22.30 12.71 -12.39
CA SER A 35 -22.07 13.54 -13.57
C SER A 35 -20.64 13.35 -14.08
N LEU A 36 -20.49 12.39 -14.98
CA LEU A 36 -19.42 12.35 -15.98
C LEU A 36 -19.70 13.46 -17.01
N ASP A 37 -19.41 14.71 -16.64
CA ASP A 37 -19.23 15.79 -17.61
C ASP A 37 -17.73 16.01 -17.81
N ALA A 38 -17.29 15.66 -19.01
CA ALA A 38 -15.97 15.93 -19.53
C ALA A 38 -15.68 17.45 -19.50
N ALA A 39 -14.41 17.79 -19.20
CA ALA A 39 -13.82 19.13 -19.28
C ALA A 39 -13.77 20.00 -18.00
N SER A 40 -13.54 19.39 -16.84
CA SER A 40 -12.66 20.01 -15.82
C SER A 40 -11.45 19.09 -15.64
N GLY A 41 -10.25 19.67 -15.63
CA GLY A 41 -8.98 18.93 -15.73
C GLY A 41 -8.94 17.74 -14.78
N LEU A 42 -8.64 16.56 -15.33
CA LEU A 42 -8.09 15.45 -14.57
C LEU A 42 -6.78 15.95 -13.97
N GLU A 43 -6.86 16.61 -12.81
CA GLU A 43 -5.71 16.75 -11.94
C GLU A 43 -5.21 15.34 -11.67
N LYS A 44 -3.95 15.11 -12.05
CA LYS A 44 -3.19 13.90 -11.81
C LYS A 44 -3.43 13.48 -10.35
N ARG A 45 -4.10 12.34 -10.14
CA ARG A 45 -4.18 11.74 -8.79
C ARG A 45 -2.82 11.14 -8.52
N THR A 46 -1.96 11.92 -7.91
CA THR A 46 -0.60 11.55 -7.52
C THR A 46 -0.58 10.73 -6.25
N LEU A 47 -1.50 11.01 -5.32
CA LEU A 47 -1.72 10.22 -4.12
C LEU A 47 -2.77 9.13 -4.35
N PHE A 48 -2.65 8.01 -3.64
CA PHE A 48 -3.69 7.00 -3.63
C PHE A 48 -5.01 7.59 -3.14
N ASN A 49 -6.10 7.04 -3.68
CA ASN A 49 -7.42 7.57 -3.47
C ASN A 49 -7.90 7.25 -2.04
N VAL A 50 -8.00 8.27 -1.20
CA VAL A 50 -8.58 8.22 0.16
C VAL A 50 -9.97 8.85 0.25
N ASP A 51 -10.64 9.08 -0.88
CA ASP A 51 -11.96 9.74 -0.94
C ASP A 51 -13.01 8.97 -0.12
N ALA A 52 -12.84 7.65 0.02
CA ALA A 52 -13.75 6.79 0.77
C ALA A 52 -13.53 6.81 2.29
N ILE A 53 -12.41 7.35 2.78
CA ILE A 53 -12.16 7.49 4.22
C ILE A 53 -13.06 8.60 4.76
N SER A 54 -13.74 8.39 5.88
CA SER A 54 -14.64 9.39 6.45
C SER A 54 -13.92 10.38 7.38
N ASN A 55 -12.86 9.92 8.06
CA ASN A 55 -12.10 10.69 9.03
C ASN A 55 -10.97 11.50 8.37
N GLU A 56 -11.01 12.84 8.50
CA GLU A 56 -10.04 13.75 7.87
C GLU A 56 -8.60 13.60 8.44
N ASP A 57 -8.45 13.30 9.74
CA ASP A 57 -7.13 13.06 10.33
C ASP A 57 -6.52 11.77 9.78
N GLN A 58 -7.33 10.73 9.57
CA GLN A 58 -6.88 9.49 8.92
C GLN A 58 -6.52 9.71 7.45
N LYS A 59 -7.31 10.50 6.69
CA LYS A 59 -6.94 10.90 5.32
C LYS A 59 -5.59 11.60 5.30
N LYS A 60 -5.40 12.57 6.20
CA LYS A 60 -4.15 13.33 6.30
C LYS A 60 -2.98 12.40 6.63
N ALA A 61 -3.13 11.53 7.64
CA ALA A 61 -2.10 10.56 8.02
C ALA A 61 -1.71 9.63 6.86
N LEU A 62 -2.69 9.11 6.13
CA LEU A 62 -2.45 8.26 4.96
C LEU A 62 -1.70 8.99 3.84
N LYS A 63 -2.14 10.21 3.49
CA LYS A 63 -1.46 11.05 2.48
C LYS A 63 -0.04 11.39 2.89
N THR A 64 0.17 11.79 4.15
CA THR A 64 1.50 12.06 4.70
C THR A 64 2.38 10.83 4.66
N ALA A 65 1.89 9.68 5.12
CA ALA A 65 2.63 8.43 5.12
C ALA A 65 3.00 7.96 3.69
N GLN A 66 2.17 8.24 2.68
CA GLN A 66 2.53 8.00 1.29
C GLN A 66 3.72 8.86 0.85
N LYS A 67 3.67 10.17 1.07
CA LYS A 67 4.76 11.07 0.69
C LYS A 67 6.07 10.69 1.38
N GLU A 68 5.99 10.38 2.68
CA GLU A 68 7.13 9.88 3.45
C GLU A 68 7.66 8.54 2.90
N ALA A 69 6.79 7.62 2.44
CA ALA A 69 7.22 6.36 1.85
C ALA A 69 7.93 6.57 0.51
N VAL A 70 7.42 7.52 -0.30
CA VAL A 70 8.02 7.93 -1.57
C VAL A 70 9.39 8.56 -1.32
N GLU A 71 9.54 9.43 -0.32
CA GLU A 71 10.82 10.00 0.09
C GLU A 71 11.84 8.91 0.48
N VAL A 72 11.42 7.94 1.31
CA VAL A 72 12.26 6.78 1.68
C VAL A 72 12.73 6.02 0.43
N ALA A 73 11.81 5.70 -0.48
CA ALA A 73 12.12 4.97 -1.70
C ALA A 73 12.96 5.77 -2.71
N ALA A 74 12.76 7.09 -2.81
CA ALA A 74 13.53 7.98 -3.66
C ALA A 74 14.98 8.07 -3.19
N LEU A 75 15.19 8.15 -1.87
CA LEU A 75 16.54 8.11 -1.30
C LEU A 75 17.24 6.77 -1.61
N VAL A 76 16.52 5.65 -1.60
CA VAL A 76 17.10 4.37 -2.03
C VAL A 76 17.57 4.44 -3.49
N LEU A 77 16.79 5.01 -4.39
CA LEU A 77 17.19 5.15 -5.80
C LEU A 77 18.43 6.02 -5.97
N ASP A 78 18.55 7.09 -5.17
CA ASP A 78 19.71 7.98 -5.16
C ASP A 78 20.97 7.28 -4.60
N LYS A 79 20.82 6.50 -3.52
CA LYS A 79 21.95 5.96 -2.75
C LYS A 79 22.32 4.52 -3.05
N MET A 80 21.46 3.72 -3.67
CA MET A 80 21.67 2.26 -3.77
C MET A 80 22.94 1.83 -4.52
N ASP A 81 23.54 2.71 -5.31
CA ASP A 81 24.80 2.47 -6.04
C ASP A 81 26.02 3.10 -5.39
N ASP A 82 25.85 3.85 -4.30
CA ASP A 82 26.97 4.33 -3.52
C ASP A 82 27.71 3.14 -2.92
N LYS A 83 29.05 3.21 -2.95
CA LYS A 83 29.92 2.17 -2.40
C LYS A 83 29.57 1.82 -0.94
N LYS A 84 29.12 2.80 -0.16
CA LYS A 84 28.67 2.62 1.23
C LYS A 84 27.56 1.56 1.38
N TYR A 85 26.72 1.40 0.36
CA TYR A 85 25.53 0.53 0.39
C TYR A 85 25.64 -0.72 -0.48
N GLU A 86 26.84 -1.01 -1.02
CA GLU A 86 27.05 -2.10 -1.96
C GLU A 86 26.64 -3.47 -1.37
N ASP A 87 26.92 -3.68 -0.08
CA ASP A 87 26.64 -4.92 0.64
C ASP A 87 25.19 -5.06 1.12
N TYR A 88 24.40 -3.98 1.14
CA TYR A 88 23.04 -4.03 1.68
C TYR A 88 22.11 -4.84 0.77
N LEU A 89 22.27 -4.72 -0.55
CA LEU A 89 21.41 -5.43 -1.48
C LEU A 89 21.60 -6.95 -1.40
N PRO A 90 22.84 -7.51 -1.47
CA PRO A 90 23.08 -8.92 -1.20
C PRO A 90 22.61 -9.35 0.20
N ALA A 91 22.70 -8.49 1.20
CA ALA A 91 22.26 -8.79 2.55
C ALA A 91 20.74 -9.00 2.67
N TRP A 92 19.91 -8.29 1.89
CA TRP A 92 18.45 -8.43 1.94
C TRP A 92 17.86 -9.33 0.83
N PHE A 93 18.50 -9.35 -0.33
CA PHE A 93 18.00 -10.05 -1.52
C PHE A 93 18.84 -11.25 -1.94
N GLY A 94 20.02 -11.45 -1.34
CA GLY A 94 21.00 -12.43 -1.81
C GLY A 94 21.74 -11.94 -3.06
N ASP A 95 22.91 -12.55 -3.32
CA ASP A 95 23.76 -12.21 -4.46
C ASP A 95 23.34 -12.97 -5.72
N ASP A 96 22.23 -12.58 -6.33
CA ASP A 96 21.76 -13.15 -7.61
C ASP A 96 21.84 -12.14 -8.75
N LYS A 97 22.20 -12.65 -9.93
CA LYS A 97 22.29 -11.87 -11.15
C LYS A 97 20.92 -11.25 -11.48
N GLY A 98 20.89 -9.92 -11.58
CA GLY A 98 19.69 -9.16 -11.94
C GLY A 98 18.79 -8.79 -10.77
N HIS A 99 19.08 -9.20 -9.52
CA HIS A 99 18.33 -8.71 -8.35
C HIS A 99 18.45 -7.19 -8.23
N ARG A 100 19.64 -6.62 -8.45
CA ARG A 100 19.85 -5.16 -8.44
C ARG A 100 18.90 -4.41 -9.36
N ASP A 101 18.79 -4.84 -10.62
CA ASP A 101 17.92 -4.16 -11.59
C ASP A 101 16.44 -4.33 -11.25
N LYS A 102 16.03 -5.52 -10.79
CA LYS A 102 14.65 -5.77 -10.35
C LYS A 102 14.29 -4.91 -9.14
N VAL A 103 15.15 -4.87 -8.12
CA VAL A 103 14.94 -4.04 -6.92
C VAL A 103 14.84 -2.56 -7.30
N ARG A 104 15.77 -2.06 -8.13
CA ARG A 104 15.70 -0.69 -8.64
C ARG A 104 14.39 -0.43 -9.36
N ASN A 105 13.97 -1.33 -10.24
CA ASN A 105 12.75 -1.14 -11.02
C ASN A 105 11.49 -1.14 -10.14
N VAL A 106 11.46 -1.92 -9.05
CA VAL A 106 10.37 -1.84 -8.06
C VAL A 106 10.29 -0.44 -7.46
N PHE A 107 11.41 0.10 -6.97
CA PHE A 107 11.43 1.45 -6.41
C PHE A 107 11.13 2.52 -7.47
N LYS A 108 11.62 2.38 -8.71
CA LYS A 108 11.27 3.28 -9.82
C LYS A 108 9.78 3.27 -10.14
N ASN A 109 9.14 2.10 -10.14
CA ASN A 109 7.71 1.98 -10.38
C ASN A 109 6.88 2.60 -9.24
N PHE A 110 7.43 2.65 -8.03
CA PHE A 110 6.80 3.32 -6.89
C PHE A 110 7.02 4.84 -6.90
N VAL A 111 8.25 5.28 -7.16
CA VAL A 111 8.65 6.70 -7.10
C VAL A 111 8.23 7.49 -8.35
N GLY A 112 8.32 6.91 -9.55
CA GLY A 112 7.95 7.62 -10.80
C GLY A 112 8.91 8.77 -11.15
N SER A 113 8.39 9.85 -11.75
CA SER A 113 9.19 11.07 -12.02
C SER A 113 9.47 11.88 -10.76
N ASN A 114 8.58 11.78 -9.76
CA ASN A 114 8.70 12.36 -8.42
C ASN A 114 9.00 13.86 -8.36
N ASP A 115 8.46 14.66 -9.28
CA ASP A 115 8.65 16.12 -9.27
C ASP A 115 7.86 16.82 -8.15
N ASP A 116 6.94 16.10 -7.49
CA ASP A 116 5.94 16.58 -6.53
C ASP A 116 5.99 15.83 -5.17
N ASP A 117 6.93 14.90 -5.00
CA ASP A 117 7.07 14.01 -3.84
C ASP A 117 5.86 13.10 -3.57
N GLU A 118 5.04 12.83 -4.59
CA GLU A 118 3.81 12.05 -4.42
C GLU A 118 3.90 10.63 -4.99
N GLY A 119 4.97 10.33 -5.72
CA GLY A 119 5.26 9.03 -6.30
C GLY A 119 4.74 8.89 -7.74
N ALA A 120 4.71 7.64 -8.22
CA ALA A 120 4.28 7.35 -9.58
C ALA A 120 2.78 7.56 -9.77
N GLU A 121 2.36 8.01 -10.96
CA GLU A 121 0.95 8.22 -11.31
C GLU A 121 0.07 6.98 -11.08
N VAL A 122 0.64 5.79 -11.26
CA VAL A 122 -0.08 4.53 -11.07
C VAL A 122 -0.52 4.29 -9.63
N LEU A 123 0.07 4.97 -8.64
CA LEU A 123 -0.31 4.87 -7.24
C LEU A 123 -1.71 5.47 -7.00
N GLY A 124 -2.09 6.52 -7.74
CA GLY A 124 -3.41 7.14 -7.65
C GLY A 124 -4.58 6.25 -8.07
N ASN A 125 -4.29 5.14 -8.74
CA ASN A 125 -5.30 4.13 -9.09
C ASN A 125 -5.71 3.27 -7.89
N VAL A 126 -4.89 3.20 -6.84
CA VAL A 126 -5.19 2.42 -5.64
C VAL A 126 -6.22 3.15 -4.79
N ILE A 127 -7.27 2.44 -4.38
CA ILE A 127 -8.35 2.97 -3.53
C ILE A 127 -8.15 2.46 -2.11
N VAL A 128 -8.09 3.37 -1.15
CA VAL A 128 -8.11 3.02 0.28
C VAL A 128 -9.54 3.05 0.77
N HIS A 129 -10.00 1.92 1.29
CA HIS A 129 -11.34 1.73 1.79
C HIS A 129 -11.41 1.88 3.30
N ASP A 130 -12.51 2.46 3.79
CA ASP A 130 -12.79 2.66 5.22
C ASP A 130 -13.23 1.36 5.90
N ASP A 131 -13.90 0.47 5.16
CA ASP A 131 -14.34 -0.84 5.64
C ASP A 131 -13.27 -1.91 5.50
N ASP A 132 -13.21 -2.81 6.48
CA ASP A 132 -12.38 -4.01 6.43
C ASP A 132 -13.10 -5.11 5.62
N TYR A 133 -12.84 -5.14 4.32
CA TYR A 133 -13.50 -6.03 3.36
C TYR A 133 -12.78 -7.36 3.13
N ASN A 134 -11.60 -7.56 3.74
CA ASN A 134 -10.90 -8.84 3.76
C ASN A 134 -11.26 -9.62 5.03
N LYS A 135 -11.46 -10.93 4.89
CA LYS A 135 -11.88 -11.81 5.98
C LYS A 135 -11.04 -13.07 6.01
N ALA A 136 -10.78 -13.56 7.22
CA ALA A 136 -10.28 -14.92 7.41
C ALA A 136 -11.34 -15.96 7.01
N ASP A 137 -10.93 -17.23 6.93
CA ASP A 137 -11.80 -18.35 6.52
C ASP A 137 -13.03 -18.52 7.44
N ASP A 138 -12.93 -18.09 8.70
CA ASP A 138 -14.02 -18.10 9.68
C ASP A 138 -14.96 -16.87 9.57
N GLY A 139 -14.70 -15.97 8.61
CA GLY A 139 -15.45 -14.75 8.40
C GLY A 139 -15.02 -13.56 9.27
N THR A 140 -14.01 -13.73 10.14
CA THR A 140 -13.46 -12.65 10.97
C THR A 140 -12.81 -11.58 10.09
N PRO A 141 -13.14 -10.29 10.27
CA PRO A 141 -12.47 -9.20 9.55
C PRO A 141 -10.96 -9.21 9.83
N PHE A 142 -10.14 -8.99 8.80
CA PHE A 142 -8.67 -9.06 8.89
C PHE A 142 -8.08 -8.27 10.06
N CYS A 143 -8.55 -7.04 10.29
CA CYS A 143 -8.06 -6.18 11.36
C CYS A 143 -8.40 -6.70 12.77
N SER A 144 -9.37 -7.61 12.86
CA SER A 144 -9.78 -8.27 14.11
C SER A 144 -9.13 -9.64 14.31
N VAL A 145 -8.42 -10.18 13.30
CA VAL A 145 -7.68 -11.43 13.44
C VAL A 145 -6.55 -11.24 14.43
N VAL A 146 -6.52 -12.07 15.46
CA VAL A 146 -5.44 -12.12 16.45
C VAL A 146 -4.65 -13.40 16.23
N LYS A 147 -3.39 -13.27 15.85
CA LYS A 147 -2.43 -14.38 15.73
C LYS A 147 -1.23 -14.10 16.62
N ASP A 148 -0.97 -15.00 17.58
CA ASP A 148 0.11 -14.85 18.57
C ASP A 148 0.05 -13.50 19.32
N GLY A 149 -1.18 -13.06 19.64
CA GLY A 149 -1.43 -11.77 20.30
C GLY A 149 -1.25 -10.53 19.39
N LYS A 150 -0.97 -10.72 18.09
CA LYS A 150 -0.75 -9.65 17.12
C LYS A 150 -1.95 -9.53 16.17
N THR A 151 -2.35 -8.29 15.89
CA THR A 151 -3.35 -7.93 14.89
C THR A 151 -2.72 -7.36 13.62
N GLY A 152 -3.46 -7.47 12.52
CA GLY A 152 -3.14 -6.89 11.21
C GLY A 152 -2.97 -5.37 11.26
N THR A 153 -2.29 -4.82 10.26
CA THR A 153 -2.01 -3.37 10.18
C THR A 153 -2.56 -2.76 8.90
N ALA A 154 -2.34 -3.43 7.78
CA ALA A 154 -2.91 -3.07 6.51
C ALA A 154 -2.93 -4.32 5.63
N TYR A 155 -3.57 -4.21 4.47
CA TYR A 155 -3.45 -5.16 3.38
C TYR A 155 -3.71 -4.49 2.04
N TYR A 156 -3.08 -5.03 1.00
CA TYR A 156 -3.47 -4.88 -0.39
C TYR A 156 -4.38 -6.02 -0.83
N MET A 157 -5.57 -5.68 -1.34
CA MET A 157 -6.49 -6.64 -1.94
C MET A 157 -7.34 -5.96 -3.01
N LYS A 158 -7.64 -6.66 -4.11
CA LYS A 158 -8.57 -6.12 -5.09
C LYS A 158 -9.99 -6.09 -4.54
N ARG A 159 -10.73 -5.03 -4.86
CA ARG A 159 -12.18 -4.94 -4.64
C ARG A 159 -12.84 -4.53 -5.95
N ASP A 160 -13.82 -5.32 -6.39
CA ASP A 160 -14.54 -5.09 -7.66
C ASP A 160 -13.57 -4.87 -8.84
N ASP A 161 -12.56 -5.75 -8.94
CA ASP A 161 -11.46 -5.73 -9.91
C ASP A 161 -10.51 -4.52 -9.88
N LYS A 162 -10.75 -3.55 -8.99
CA LYS A 162 -9.88 -2.39 -8.77
C LYS A 162 -8.83 -2.68 -7.69
N PRO A 163 -7.62 -2.09 -7.79
CA PRO A 163 -6.62 -2.23 -6.74
C PRO A 163 -7.10 -1.51 -5.48
N GLY A 164 -7.21 -2.26 -4.38
CA GLY A 164 -7.69 -1.76 -3.10
C GLY A 164 -6.64 -1.94 -2.01
N MET A 165 -6.70 -1.07 -1.01
CA MET A 165 -5.99 -1.21 0.25
C MET A 165 -6.93 -0.90 1.41
N HIS A 166 -6.59 -1.41 2.57
CA HIS A 166 -7.22 -1.02 3.82
C HIS A 166 -6.16 -0.92 4.91
N TYR A 167 -6.30 0.07 5.79
CA TYR A 167 -5.40 0.31 6.91
C TYR A 167 -6.18 0.17 8.22
N CYS A 168 -5.80 -0.83 9.01
CA CYS A 168 -6.42 -1.12 10.30
C CYS A 168 -6.17 0.00 11.32
N PRO A 169 -6.97 0.11 12.41
CA PRO A 169 -6.74 1.09 13.47
C PRO A 169 -5.29 1.13 14.01
N LYS A 170 -4.63 -0.02 14.05
CA LYS A 170 -3.22 -0.17 14.46
C LYS A 170 -2.22 0.59 13.58
N PHE A 171 -2.54 0.87 12.31
CA PHE A 171 -1.70 1.72 11.48
C PHE A 171 -1.63 3.15 12.03
N PHE A 172 -2.77 3.68 12.48
CA PHE A 172 -2.88 5.06 12.96
C PHE A 172 -2.25 5.28 14.33
N THR A 173 -1.90 4.22 15.06
CA THR A 173 -1.13 4.31 16.31
C THR A 173 0.38 4.39 16.08
N ARG A 174 0.84 4.27 14.83
CA ARG A 174 2.26 4.33 14.45
C ARG A 174 2.68 5.77 14.20
N LYS A 175 3.99 6.01 14.23
CA LYS A 175 4.57 7.34 14.12
C LYS A 175 4.62 7.81 12.66
N SER A 176 4.42 9.11 12.45
CA SER A 176 4.83 9.82 11.24
C SER A 176 6.36 9.96 11.21
N LYS A 177 6.94 10.48 10.12
CA LYS A 177 8.39 10.66 10.00
C LYS A 177 8.91 11.54 11.12
N ASP A 178 8.33 12.71 11.33
CA ASP A 178 8.79 13.71 12.29
C ASP A 178 8.82 13.16 13.72
N ASP A 179 7.79 12.39 14.12
CA ASP A 179 7.75 11.72 15.42
C ASP A 179 8.69 10.51 15.50
N TYR A 180 8.92 9.84 14.38
CA TYR A 180 9.74 8.64 14.30
C TYR A 180 11.24 8.94 14.47
N ILE A 181 11.74 9.97 13.78
CA ILE A 181 13.15 10.36 13.83
C ILE A 181 13.45 11.43 14.88
N LYS A 182 12.44 11.83 15.68
CA LYS A 182 12.58 12.78 16.76
C LYS A 182 13.79 12.46 17.66
N ASP A 183 14.40 13.51 18.20
CA ASP A 183 15.60 13.43 19.05
C ASP A 183 16.78 12.74 18.34
N LYS A 184 16.93 13.00 17.03
CA LYS A 184 18.01 12.46 16.18
C LYS A 184 18.10 10.94 16.25
N CYS A 185 16.94 10.27 16.13
CA CYS A 185 16.84 8.81 16.14
C CYS A 185 17.35 8.12 17.42
N ALA A 186 17.42 8.83 18.56
CA ALA A 186 17.92 8.27 19.82
C ALA A 186 17.10 7.07 20.32
N SER A 187 15.80 7.02 19.98
CA SER A 187 14.90 5.93 20.36
C SER A 187 14.90 4.73 19.39
N ILE A 188 15.59 4.83 18.25
CA ILE A 188 15.65 3.76 17.25
C ILE A 188 16.78 2.80 17.64
N ALA A 189 16.50 1.49 17.63
CA ALA A 189 17.50 0.49 17.98
C ALA A 189 18.76 0.57 17.07
N GLN A 190 19.88 0.04 17.54
CA GLN A 190 21.11 -0.01 16.74
C GLN A 190 21.08 -1.12 15.68
N HIS A 191 20.32 -2.19 15.91
CA HIS A 191 20.13 -3.26 14.94
C HIS A 191 18.76 -3.12 14.27
N ILE A 192 18.66 -3.56 13.02
CA ILE A 192 17.39 -3.59 12.30
C ILE A 192 16.46 -4.61 12.98
N ASN A 193 15.30 -4.16 13.46
CA ASN A 193 14.28 -5.02 14.03
C ASN A 193 12.86 -4.56 13.65
N THR A 194 11.91 -5.44 13.89
CA THR A 194 10.53 -5.22 13.46
C THR A 194 9.81 -4.19 14.31
N ASP A 195 9.95 -4.24 15.63
CA ASP A 195 9.13 -3.39 16.50
C ASP A 195 9.51 -1.91 16.44
N THR A 196 10.81 -1.60 16.29
CA THR A 196 11.31 -0.21 16.26
C THR A 196 11.53 0.33 14.85
N ILE A 197 11.50 -0.52 13.81
CA ILE A 197 11.70 -0.07 12.42
C ILE A 197 10.51 -0.40 11.53
N GLY A 198 10.22 -1.67 11.31
CA GLY A 198 9.11 -2.05 10.39
C GLY A 198 7.72 -1.65 10.92
N ARG A 199 7.49 -1.80 12.22
CA ARG A 199 6.18 -1.59 12.86
C ARG A 199 5.97 -0.20 13.45
N ALA A 200 7.04 0.54 13.73
CA ALA A 200 6.95 1.84 14.39
C ALA A 200 6.54 2.99 13.46
N PHE A 201 6.75 2.84 12.15
CA PHE A 201 6.68 3.93 11.18
C PHE A 201 5.57 3.70 10.14
N GLN A 202 4.70 4.68 9.96
CA GLN A 202 3.58 4.60 9.01
C GLN A 202 4.05 4.40 7.57
N ALA A 203 5.03 5.18 7.11
CA ALA A 203 5.53 5.10 5.74
C ALA A 203 6.09 3.72 5.37
N ALA A 204 6.76 3.04 6.31
CA ALA A 204 7.26 1.67 6.09
C ALA A 204 6.12 0.69 5.74
N ASN A 205 4.91 0.93 6.24
CA ASN A 205 3.75 0.08 5.99
C ASN A 205 3.07 0.43 4.69
N VAL A 206 2.97 1.71 4.37
CA VAL A 206 2.55 2.14 3.04
C VAL A 206 3.46 1.52 1.99
N LEU A 207 4.78 1.60 2.19
CA LEU A 207 5.77 1.00 1.30
C LEU A 207 5.56 -0.52 1.16
N HIS A 208 5.36 -1.24 2.28
CA HIS A 208 5.05 -2.67 2.28
C HIS A 208 3.86 -2.99 1.37
N GLU A 209 2.71 -2.34 1.60
CA GLU A 209 1.48 -2.65 0.87
C GLU A 209 1.62 -2.36 -0.63
N PHE A 210 2.35 -1.32 -1.01
CA PHE A 210 2.60 -1.03 -2.41
C PHE A 210 3.49 -2.04 -3.12
N MET A 211 4.33 -2.80 -2.40
CA MET A 211 5.07 -3.89 -3.03
C MET A 211 4.13 -4.95 -3.60
N HIS A 212 2.98 -5.21 -2.95
CA HIS A 212 1.97 -6.13 -3.43
C HIS A 212 1.22 -5.63 -4.67
N TYR A 213 1.20 -4.32 -4.91
CA TYR A 213 0.50 -3.74 -6.05
C TYR A 213 1.20 -4.15 -7.37
N PRO A 214 0.51 -4.81 -8.32
CA PRO A 214 1.15 -5.38 -9.49
C PRO A 214 1.93 -4.38 -10.37
N GLU A 215 1.49 -3.13 -10.46
CA GLU A 215 2.20 -2.10 -11.24
C GLU A 215 3.53 -1.68 -10.60
N VAL A 216 3.73 -1.96 -9.31
CA VAL A 216 4.97 -1.71 -8.58
C VAL A 216 5.83 -2.96 -8.56
N GLY A 217 5.38 -4.01 -7.86
CA GLY A 217 6.16 -5.23 -7.65
C GLY A 217 6.25 -6.12 -8.89
N LYS A 218 5.10 -6.61 -9.37
CA LYS A 218 5.06 -7.61 -10.46
C LYS A 218 5.65 -7.11 -11.76
N LYS A 219 5.41 -5.84 -12.10
CA LYS A 219 5.94 -5.21 -13.31
C LYS A 219 7.47 -5.25 -13.38
N ALA A 220 8.15 -5.18 -12.24
CA ALA A 220 9.61 -5.23 -12.17
C ALA A 220 10.15 -6.66 -12.00
N THR A 221 9.50 -7.50 -11.18
CA THR A 221 10.04 -8.83 -10.82
C THR A 221 9.58 -9.94 -11.74
N GLY A 222 8.50 -9.72 -12.49
CA GLY A 222 7.78 -10.73 -13.29
C GLY A 222 6.75 -11.54 -12.49
N HIS A 223 6.71 -11.40 -11.16
CA HIS A 223 5.86 -12.19 -10.27
C HIS A 223 5.21 -11.32 -9.19
N LEU A 224 4.06 -11.74 -8.66
CA LEU A 224 3.47 -11.03 -7.53
C LEU A 224 4.42 -11.10 -6.32
N VAL A 225 4.72 -9.93 -5.76
CA VAL A 225 5.37 -9.81 -4.45
C VAL A 225 4.32 -10.10 -3.38
N ARG A 226 4.68 -10.92 -2.41
CA ARG A 226 3.83 -11.46 -1.33
C ARG A 226 4.61 -11.40 -0.01
N ASP A 227 4.19 -12.21 0.96
CA ASP A 227 4.80 -12.31 2.30
C ASP A 227 5.33 -13.72 2.60
N PRO A 228 6.34 -14.22 1.84
CA PRO A 228 7.01 -15.48 2.17
C PRO A 228 7.72 -15.44 3.53
N ALA A 229 8.06 -14.24 4.04
CA ALA A 229 8.61 -14.04 5.38
C ALA A 229 8.05 -12.75 5.98
N TYR A 230 7.83 -12.75 7.30
CA TYR A 230 7.38 -11.56 8.03
C TYR A 230 8.32 -11.22 9.18
N GLY A 231 8.68 -9.94 9.29
CA GLY A 231 9.62 -9.42 10.27
C GLY A 231 11.07 -9.38 9.75
N ALA A 232 11.88 -8.59 10.47
CA ALA A 232 13.23 -8.22 10.08
C ALA A 232 14.16 -9.42 9.97
N TYR A 233 14.19 -10.27 11.00
CA TYR A 233 15.06 -11.44 11.01
C TYR A 233 14.64 -12.44 9.95
N SER A 234 13.35 -12.79 9.89
CA SER A 234 12.82 -13.73 8.89
C SER A 234 13.15 -13.29 7.46
N SER A 235 12.97 -12.00 7.17
CA SER A 235 13.29 -11.41 5.86
C SER A 235 14.79 -11.41 5.57
N TYR A 236 15.62 -11.13 6.58
CA TYR A 236 17.07 -11.14 6.46
C TYR A 236 17.63 -12.55 6.19
N VAL A 237 17.10 -13.59 6.84
CA VAL A 237 17.57 -14.97 6.66
C VAL A 237 16.93 -15.68 5.47
N LEU A 238 15.89 -15.09 4.85
CA LEU A 238 15.20 -15.67 3.69
C LEU A 238 16.17 -15.99 2.54
N LYS A 239 17.21 -15.18 2.34
CA LYS A 239 18.26 -15.44 1.33
C LYS A 239 19.00 -16.77 1.53
N ASN A 240 19.02 -17.28 2.76
CA ASN A 240 19.69 -18.54 3.10
C ASN A 240 18.74 -19.74 3.01
N THR A 241 17.42 -19.53 3.11
CA THR A 241 16.42 -20.61 3.15
C THR A 241 15.68 -20.76 1.83
N ASP A 242 15.29 -19.67 1.19
CA ASP A 242 14.68 -19.65 -0.15
C ASP A 242 15.02 -18.34 -0.86
N LYS A 243 16.21 -18.32 -1.47
CA LYS A 243 16.73 -17.13 -2.18
C LYS A 243 15.79 -16.64 -3.28
N SER A 244 15.01 -17.53 -3.90
CA SER A 244 14.07 -17.16 -4.96
C SER A 244 12.90 -16.30 -4.45
N LYS A 245 12.64 -16.33 -3.14
CA LYS A 245 11.54 -15.60 -2.49
C LYS A 245 11.93 -14.23 -1.99
N THR A 246 13.23 -13.91 -1.87
CA THR A 246 13.67 -12.61 -1.33
C THR A 246 13.17 -11.45 -2.18
N ILE A 247 13.23 -11.59 -3.51
CA ILE A 247 12.71 -10.59 -4.47
C ILE A 247 11.18 -10.57 -4.52
N LEU A 248 10.52 -11.56 -3.93
CA LEU A 248 9.07 -11.69 -3.86
C LEU A 248 8.53 -11.41 -2.45
N ASN A 249 9.36 -10.83 -1.57
CA ASN A 249 9.02 -10.53 -0.19
C ASN A 249 8.86 -9.03 0.04
N ALA A 250 7.66 -8.56 0.36
CA ALA A 250 7.40 -7.14 0.60
C ALA A 250 8.29 -6.56 1.72
N ASP A 251 8.42 -7.28 2.83
CA ASP A 251 9.27 -6.86 3.95
C ASP A 251 10.75 -6.72 3.57
N SER A 252 11.28 -7.52 2.64
CA SER A 252 12.68 -7.37 2.19
C SER A 252 12.92 -6.01 1.54
N TYR A 253 11.95 -5.47 0.79
CA TYR A 253 12.03 -4.12 0.23
C TYR A 253 11.97 -3.06 1.34
N VAL A 254 11.08 -3.23 2.31
CA VAL A 254 10.94 -2.30 3.44
C VAL A 254 12.23 -2.23 4.24
N TYR A 255 12.77 -3.37 4.68
CA TYR A 255 13.98 -3.37 5.50
C TYR A 255 15.21 -2.92 4.72
N TYR A 256 15.33 -3.25 3.44
CA TYR A 256 16.38 -2.68 2.59
C TYR A 256 16.28 -1.17 2.52
N ALA A 257 15.09 -0.63 2.26
CA ALA A 257 14.86 0.80 2.15
C ALA A 257 15.11 1.54 3.46
N MET A 258 14.55 1.02 4.56
CA MET A 258 14.73 1.57 5.89
C MET A 258 16.19 1.51 6.36
N HIS A 259 16.94 0.48 5.96
CA HIS A 259 18.36 0.38 6.32
C HIS A 259 19.17 1.54 5.70
N ILE A 260 18.96 1.83 4.41
CA ILE A 260 19.61 2.97 3.74
C ILE A 260 19.12 4.28 4.35
N TRP A 261 17.80 4.45 4.45
CA TRP A 261 17.20 5.72 4.88
C TRP A 261 17.58 6.09 6.31
N LEU A 262 17.50 5.15 7.26
CA LEU A 262 17.93 5.42 8.63
C LEU A 262 19.42 5.72 8.71
N THR A 263 20.26 5.03 7.93
CA THR A 263 21.70 5.30 7.94
C THR A 263 22.02 6.72 7.48
N GLU A 264 21.36 7.22 6.44
CA GLU A 264 21.50 8.61 5.98
C GLU A 264 20.87 9.61 6.96
N THR A 265 19.60 9.41 7.33
CA THR A 265 18.84 10.36 8.15
C THR A 265 19.36 10.48 9.58
N CYS A 266 19.77 9.36 10.18
CA CYS A 266 20.26 9.34 11.56
C CYS A 266 21.78 9.55 11.65
N GLY A 267 22.50 9.57 10.52
CA GLY A 267 23.94 9.77 10.48
C GLY A 267 24.75 8.70 11.19
N ARG A 268 24.24 7.46 11.24
CA ARG A 268 24.89 6.32 11.90
C ARG A 268 24.57 5.00 11.22
N ASP A 269 25.46 4.03 11.34
CA ASP A 269 25.23 2.70 10.79
C ASP A 269 24.30 1.89 11.70
N PHE A 270 23.55 0.99 11.07
CA PHE A 270 22.68 0.02 11.75
C PHE A 270 23.22 -1.38 11.47
N SER A 271 23.20 -2.25 12.48
CA SER A 271 23.56 -3.64 12.28
C SER A 271 22.37 -4.45 11.78
N TYR A 272 22.63 -5.57 11.11
CA TYR A 272 21.59 -6.48 10.66
C TYR A 272 20.83 -7.13 11.83
N PRO A 273 19.62 -7.70 11.57
CA PRO A 273 18.90 -8.48 12.57
C PRO A 273 19.76 -9.63 13.10
N ARG A 274 19.64 -9.91 14.40
CA ARG A 274 20.52 -10.84 15.12
C ARG A 274 19.92 -12.25 15.18
N ASN A 275 18.65 -12.34 15.56
CA ASN A 275 17.92 -13.59 15.75
C ASN A 275 16.40 -13.33 15.73
N GLU A 276 15.60 -14.37 15.98
CA GLU A 276 14.14 -14.31 15.96
C GLU A 276 13.52 -13.26 16.90
N SER A 277 14.22 -12.81 17.96
CA SER A 277 13.73 -11.73 18.83
C SER A 277 13.58 -10.39 18.12
N ASP A 278 14.18 -10.24 16.94
CA ASP A 278 14.11 -9.01 16.15
C ASP A 278 12.88 -9.01 15.19
N ASN A 279 11.98 -10.00 15.27
CA ASN A 279 10.68 -10.10 14.55
C ASN A 279 9.46 -9.54 15.33
#